data_AF-A0A6A2XXD4-F1
#
_entry.id   AF-A0A6A2XXD4-F1
#
_cell.length_a   1.000
_cell.length_b   1.000
_cell.length_c   1.000
_cell.angle_alpha   90.00
_cell.angle_beta   90.00
_cell.angle_gamma   90.00
#
_symmetry.space_group_name_H-M   'P 1'
#
loop_
_entity.id
_entity.type
_entity.pdbx_description
1 polymer ?
#
loop_
_entity_poly.entity_id
_entity_poly.type
_entity_poly.pdbx_seq_one_letter_code
_entity_poly.pdbx_strand_id
1 'polypeptide(L)'
;MSSHEPKWWLGEPLWDWILIIRGHQVGPDDPQITEAVARIDSLIGRLIDGLEKRGVFEDVTIIMVGDHGMYYTPMLAIRPPPSHAPSDFFAKMNEGLEPGKVENGKYLKVYLKEELPSRLHYAASGRIPPIIGLIEESFKGEQKRTKRQECGGAHGYDNAFFSHAYYFYWSWSSIRKGEEGAVF
;
A
#
# COMPACT_ATOMS: atom_id res chain seq x y z
N MET A 1 20.25 13.70 41.76
CA MET A 1 19.70 12.75 40.77
C MET A 1 19.69 13.45 39.43
N SER A 2 20.65 13.11 38.55
CA SER A 2 20.74 13.67 37.21
C SER A 2 19.79 12.88 36.30
N SER A 3 18.66 13.46 35.90
CA SER A 3 17.83 12.91 34.83
C SER A 3 18.66 12.93 33.55
N HIS A 4 19.14 11.77 33.12
CA HIS A 4 19.64 11.59 31.77
C HIS A 4 18.45 11.72 30.84
N GLU A 5 18.20 12.93 30.32
CA GLU A 5 17.38 13.08 29.13
C GLU A 5 18.10 12.38 27.98
N PRO A 6 17.54 11.31 27.40
CA PRO A 6 18.17 10.63 26.29
C PRO A 6 18.07 11.51 25.04
N LYS A 7 19.16 12.20 24.71
CA LYS A 7 19.29 13.07 23.53
C LYS A 7 19.29 12.34 22.17
N TRP A 8 18.96 11.06 22.11
CA TRP A 8 19.15 10.25 20.89
C TRP A 8 17.99 10.31 19.90
N TRP A 9 16.83 10.87 20.27
CA TRP A 9 15.66 10.99 19.38
C TRP A 9 15.37 12.41 18.87
N LEU A 10 16.14 13.44 19.26
CA LEU A 10 15.87 14.85 18.93
C LEU A 10 16.83 15.46 17.90
N GLY A 11 17.69 14.68 17.25
CA GLY A 11 18.60 15.18 16.21
C GLY A 11 18.30 14.51 14.87
N GLU A 12 17.73 15.28 13.94
CA GLU A 12 17.20 14.92 12.61
C GLU A 12 15.73 14.47 12.65
N PRO A 13 14.81 15.18 11.95
CA PRO A 13 13.40 14.83 11.95
C PRO A 13 13.18 13.46 11.32
N LEU A 14 12.64 12.54 12.11
CA LEU A 14 12.15 11.20 11.75
C LEU A 14 10.86 11.28 10.89
N TRP A 15 10.84 12.15 9.87
CA TRP A 15 9.75 12.25 8.88
C TRP A 15 10.17 11.72 7.51
N ASP A 16 11.19 10.86 7.48
CA ASP A 16 11.64 10.23 6.25
C ASP A 16 10.69 9.10 5.84
N TRP A 17 9.53 9.51 5.33
CA TRP A 17 8.68 8.72 4.44
C TRP A 17 9.37 8.46 3.10
N ILE A 18 10.69 8.21 3.09
CA ILE A 18 11.48 8.17 1.86
C ILE A 18 10.97 7.06 0.96
N LEU A 19 10.72 5.86 1.50
CA LEU A 19 10.35 4.74 0.64
C LEU A 19 9.01 4.96 -0.07
N ILE A 20 7.98 5.39 0.67
CA ILE A 20 6.65 5.64 0.08
C ILE A 20 6.67 6.86 -0.84
N ILE A 21 7.25 7.99 -0.42
CA ILE A 21 7.27 9.23 -1.21
C ILE A 21 8.10 9.03 -2.47
N ARG A 22 9.27 8.39 -2.37
CA ARG A 22 10.09 8.08 -3.54
C ARG A 22 9.39 7.07 -4.43
N GLY A 23 8.78 6.03 -3.88
CA GLY A 23 7.99 5.06 -4.65
C GLY A 23 6.95 5.74 -5.53
N HIS A 24 6.19 6.71 -5.00
CA HIS A 24 5.25 7.51 -5.79
C HIS A 24 5.92 8.42 -6.84
N GLN A 25 7.13 8.89 -6.61
CA GLN A 25 7.84 9.79 -7.54
C GLN A 25 8.49 9.05 -8.70
N VAL A 26 9.10 7.90 -8.43
CA VAL A 26 10.01 7.23 -9.38
C VAL A 26 9.59 5.81 -9.75
N GLY A 27 8.65 5.23 -9.00
CA GLY A 27 8.24 3.84 -9.15
C GLY A 27 9.03 2.88 -8.26
N PRO A 28 8.52 1.67 -8.03
CA PRO A 28 9.14 0.68 -7.13
C PRO A 28 10.50 0.16 -7.61
N ASP A 29 10.79 0.19 -8.91
CA ASP A 29 12.00 -0.41 -9.48
C ASP A 29 13.16 0.58 -9.68
N ASP A 30 13.00 1.84 -9.27
CA ASP A 30 14.02 2.87 -9.45
C ASP A 30 15.20 2.67 -8.47
N PRO A 31 16.46 2.89 -8.88
CA PRO A 31 17.63 2.77 -7.99
C PRO A 31 17.53 3.60 -6.70
N GLN A 32 16.81 4.72 -6.70
CA GLN A 32 16.58 5.53 -5.49
C GLN A 32 15.76 4.79 -4.43
N ILE A 33 14.93 3.81 -4.82
CA ILE A 33 14.23 2.92 -3.88
C ILE A 33 15.22 2.00 -3.21
N THR A 34 16.16 1.42 -3.95
CA THR A 34 17.24 0.60 -3.39
C THR A 34 18.08 1.37 -2.37
N GLU A 35 18.43 2.63 -2.68
CA GLU A 35 19.15 3.51 -1.74
C GLU A 35 18.31 3.81 -0.48
N ALA A 36 17.01 4.03 -0.63
CA ALA A 36 16.09 4.23 0.48
C ALA A 36 16.02 3.00 1.39
N VAL A 37 15.94 1.80 0.82
CA VAL A 37 15.95 0.53 1.57
C VAL A 37 17.25 0.37 2.35
N ALA A 38 18.41 0.61 1.72
CA ALA A 38 19.70 0.54 2.40
C ALA A 38 19.80 1.54 3.58
N ARG A 39 19.18 2.71 3.45
CA ARG A 39 19.12 3.69 4.54
C ARG A 39 18.22 3.23 5.70
N ILE A 40 17.09 2.60 5.42
CA ILE A 40 16.20 2.02 6.43
C ILE A 40 16.91 0.88 7.17
N ASP A 41 17.59 0.01 6.44
CA ASP A 41 18.41 -1.08 7.02
C ASP A 41 19.47 -0.53 8.00
N SER A 42 20.19 0.52 7.60
CA SER A 42 21.16 1.19 8.49
C SER A 42 20.51 1.80 9.75
N LEU A 43 19.28 2.32 9.65
CA LEU A 43 18.53 2.82 10.82
C LEU A 43 18.14 1.69 11.77
N ILE A 44 17.69 0.55 11.23
CA ILE A 44 17.37 -0.65 12.01
C ILE A 44 18.64 -1.17 12.72
N GLY A 45 19.77 -1.24 12.02
CA GLY A 45 21.06 -1.61 12.62
C GLY A 45 21.43 -0.70 13.78
N ARG A 46 21.28 0.62 13.63
CA ARG A 46 21.53 1.57 14.73
C ARG A 46 20.62 1.37 15.94
N LEU A 47 19.36 1.01 15.72
CA LEU A 47 18.43 0.68 16.81
C LEU A 47 18.90 -0.58 17.56
N ILE A 48 19.21 -1.64 16.82
CA ILE A 48 19.69 -2.92 17.38
C ILE A 48 20.98 -2.70 18.19
N ASP A 49 21.99 -2.05 17.62
CA ASP A 49 23.24 -1.69 18.31
C ASP A 49 22.98 -0.92 19.62
N GLY A 50 21.99 -0.03 19.60
CA GLY A 50 21.60 0.77 20.76
C GLY A 50 20.98 -0.07 21.87
N LEU A 51 20.18 -1.07 21.52
CA LEU A 51 19.55 -2.00 22.45
C LEU A 51 20.58 -2.97 23.05
N GLU A 52 21.49 -3.49 22.22
CA GLU A 52 22.57 -4.38 22.65
C GLU A 52 23.53 -3.67 23.61
N LYS A 53 23.98 -2.44 23.30
CA LYS A 53 24.84 -1.64 24.19
C LYS A 53 24.23 -1.35 25.56
N ARG A 54 22.90 -1.38 25.65
CA ARG A 54 22.16 -1.16 26.90
C ARG A 54 21.84 -2.47 27.63
N GLY A 55 22.16 -3.62 27.04
CA GLY A 55 21.88 -4.94 27.61
C GLY A 55 20.40 -5.30 27.68
N VAL A 56 19.55 -4.64 26.88
CA VAL A 56 18.08 -4.82 26.92
C VAL A 56 17.51 -5.39 25.60
N PHE A 57 18.38 -5.73 24.64
CA PHE A 57 17.91 -6.27 23.36
C PHE A 57 17.05 -7.53 23.53
N GLU A 58 17.42 -8.41 24.45
CA GLU A 58 16.69 -9.65 24.74
C GLU A 58 15.39 -9.41 25.53
N ASP A 59 15.18 -8.21 26.06
CA ASP A 59 13.96 -7.84 26.80
C ASP A 59 12.93 -7.13 25.91
N VAL A 60 13.27 -6.86 24.65
CA VAL A 60 12.46 -6.09 23.71
C VAL A 60 11.99 -6.97 22.57
N THR A 61 10.75 -6.75 22.17
CA THR A 61 10.17 -7.34 20.96
C THR A 61 10.12 -6.32 19.86
N ILE A 62 10.69 -6.68 18.71
CA ILE A 62 10.66 -5.83 17.53
C ILE A 62 9.73 -6.47 16.51
N ILE A 63 8.72 -5.71 16.10
CA ILE A 63 7.81 -6.08 15.01
C ILE A 63 7.98 -5.01 13.94
N MET A 64 8.42 -5.42 12.74
CA MET A 64 8.57 -4.58 11.56
C MET A 64 7.48 -4.94 10.56
N VAL A 65 6.73 -3.92 10.13
CA VAL A 65 5.57 -4.06 9.26
C VAL A 65 5.61 -3.04 8.13
N GLY A 66 5.24 -3.48 6.93
CA GLY A 66 4.73 -2.60 5.89
C GLY A 66 3.21 -2.49 5.99
N ASP A 67 2.66 -1.35 5.56
CA ASP A 67 1.21 -1.16 5.44
C ASP A 67 0.66 -1.75 4.13
N HIS A 68 1.37 -1.54 3.02
CA HIS A 68 1.05 -2.12 1.72
C HIS A 68 2.28 -2.17 0.81
N GLY A 69 2.18 -2.95 -0.26
CA GLY A 69 3.16 -2.93 -1.35
C GLY A 69 3.09 -1.66 -2.21
N MET A 70 3.85 -1.65 -3.29
CA MET A 70 3.91 -0.55 -4.27
C MET A 70 3.94 -1.16 -5.67
N TYR A 71 3.11 -0.63 -6.56
CA TYR A 71 3.17 -0.95 -7.98
C TYR A 71 3.04 0.33 -8.80
N TYR A 72 2.71 0.25 -10.07
CA TYR A 72 2.36 1.43 -10.87
C TYR A 72 0.84 1.59 -10.89
N THR A 73 0.31 2.63 -10.21
CA THR A 73 -1.07 3.18 -10.32
C THR A 73 -2.19 2.45 -9.50
N PRO A 74 -3.44 2.97 -9.32
CA PRO A 74 -4.37 2.39 -8.30
C PRO A 74 -5.82 2.09 -8.75
N MET A 75 -6.64 1.54 -7.82
CA MET A 75 -8.08 1.26 -7.93
C MET A 75 -8.97 2.49 -8.20
N LEU A 76 -10.17 2.23 -8.76
CA LEU A 76 -11.20 3.25 -9.05
C LEU A 76 -12.42 3.08 -8.14
N ALA A 77 -12.89 4.17 -7.51
CA ALA A 77 -14.11 4.18 -6.72
C ALA A 77 -15.06 5.30 -7.17
N ILE A 78 -16.34 4.97 -7.37
CA ILE A 78 -17.32 5.88 -7.99
C ILE A 78 -18.54 6.03 -7.09
N ARG A 79 -18.90 7.28 -6.79
CA ARG A 79 -20.16 7.64 -6.12
C ARG A 79 -21.00 8.50 -7.08
N PRO A 80 -22.08 7.96 -7.65
CA PRO A 80 -22.99 8.74 -8.49
C PRO A 80 -23.64 9.91 -7.74
N PRO A 81 -24.17 10.92 -8.46
CA PRO A 81 -24.96 11.99 -7.85
C PRO A 81 -26.19 11.45 -7.09
N PRO A 82 -26.64 12.12 -6.01
CA PRO A 82 -27.77 11.63 -5.21
C PRO A 82 -29.08 11.43 -5.99
N SER A 83 -29.26 12.14 -7.11
CA SER A 83 -30.46 12.06 -7.94
C SER A 83 -30.53 10.81 -8.83
N HIS A 84 -29.53 9.93 -8.77
CA HIS A 84 -29.48 8.74 -9.61
C HIS A 84 -29.17 7.48 -8.79
N ALA A 85 -29.82 6.37 -9.15
CA ALA A 85 -29.54 5.09 -8.53
C ALA A 85 -28.17 4.54 -8.96
N PRO A 86 -27.34 4.02 -8.04
CA PRO A 86 -26.07 3.38 -8.39
C PRO A 86 -26.20 2.21 -9.36
N SER A 87 -27.30 1.45 -9.29
CA SER A 87 -27.61 0.34 -10.21
C SER A 87 -27.66 0.79 -11.67
N ASP A 88 -28.23 1.96 -11.94
CA ASP A 88 -28.38 2.47 -13.31
C ASP A 88 -27.04 2.89 -13.89
N PHE A 89 -26.17 3.47 -13.05
CA PHE A 89 -24.80 3.82 -13.42
C PHE A 89 -23.97 2.58 -13.66
N PHE A 90 -24.05 1.60 -12.76
CA PHE A 90 -23.39 0.31 -12.89
C PHE A 90 -23.75 -0.39 -14.20
N ALA A 91 -25.04 -0.48 -14.54
CA ALA A 91 -25.51 -1.11 -15.77
C ALA A 91 -24.94 -0.42 -17.01
N LYS A 92 -25.00 0.92 -17.08
CA LYS A 92 -24.44 1.70 -18.19
C LYS A 92 -22.93 1.55 -18.33
N MET A 93 -22.19 1.50 -17.22
CA MET A 93 -20.74 1.29 -17.28
C MET A 93 -20.39 -0.09 -17.81
N ASN A 94 -21.08 -1.14 -17.35
CA ASN A 94 -20.84 -2.49 -17.85
C ASN A 94 -21.23 -2.65 -19.33
N GLU A 95 -22.34 -2.02 -19.77
CA GLU A 95 -22.71 -1.97 -21.19
C GLU A 95 -21.62 -1.28 -22.03
N GLY A 96 -21.01 -0.22 -21.51
CA GLY A 96 -19.92 0.49 -22.16
C GLY A 96 -18.58 -0.27 -22.16
N LEU A 97 -18.35 -1.11 -21.15
CA LEU A 97 -17.13 -1.93 -21.01
C LEU A 97 -17.23 -3.28 -21.72
N GLU A 98 -18.31 -3.55 -22.46
CA GLU A 98 -18.41 -4.76 -23.27
C GLU A 98 -17.20 -4.92 -24.22
N PRO A 99 -16.71 -6.16 -24.43
CA PRO A 99 -15.53 -6.41 -25.24
C PRO A 99 -15.61 -5.74 -26.61
N GLY A 100 -14.59 -4.94 -26.94
CA GLY A 100 -14.47 -4.25 -28.24
C GLY A 100 -15.15 -2.88 -28.32
N LYS A 101 -15.94 -2.45 -27.32
CA LYS A 101 -16.52 -1.09 -27.30
C LYS A 101 -15.54 -0.02 -26.82
N VAL A 102 -14.66 -0.37 -25.88
CA VAL A 102 -13.66 0.53 -25.30
C VAL A 102 -12.29 -0.11 -25.38
N GLU A 103 -11.33 0.61 -25.97
CA GLU A 103 -9.92 0.23 -25.95
C GLU A 103 -9.46 0.06 -24.49
N ASN A 104 -8.83 -1.08 -24.17
CA ASN A 104 -8.39 -1.44 -22.82
C ASN A 104 -9.51 -1.63 -21.78
N GLY A 105 -10.79 -1.66 -22.19
CA GLY A 105 -11.93 -1.87 -21.28
C GLY A 105 -11.88 -3.20 -20.51
N LYS A 106 -11.27 -4.24 -21.11
CA LYS A 106 -11.09 -5.57 -20.50
C LYS A 106 -10.28 -5.57 -19.20
N TYR A 107 -9.46 -4.54 -18.96
CA TYR A 107 -8.60 -4.42 -17.79
C TYR A 107 -9.29 -3.79 -16.58
N LEU A 108 -10.55 -3.35 -16.73
CA LEU A 108 -11.36 -2.79 -15.65
C LEU A 108 -12.60 -3.65 -15.44
N LYS A 109 -12.74 -4.21 -14.24
CA LYS A 109 -13.95 -4.91 -13.81
C LYS A 109 -14.69 -4.04 -12.80
N VAL A 110 -15.95 -3.77 -13.05
CA VAL A 110 -16.79 -2.93 -12.21
C VAL A 110 -17.77 -3.80 -11.44
N TYR A 111 -17.95 -3.49 -10.16
CA TYR A 111 -18.86 -4.18 -9.26
C TYR A 111 -19.75 -3.17 -8.54
N LEU A 112 -20.98 -3.55 -8.23
CA LEU A 112 -21.63 -3.01 -7.04
C LEU A 112 -20.85 -3.49 -5.82
N LYS A 113 -20.70 -2.66 -4.78
CA LYS A 113 -19.87 -3.02 -3.62
C LYS A 113 -20.36 -4.30 -2.93
N GLU A 114 -21.66 -4.59 -2.99
CA GLU A 114 -22.29 -5.80 -2.47
C GLU A 114 -21.92 -7.07 -3.26
N GLU A 115 -21.45 -6.91 -4.50
CA GLU A 115 -21.09 -8.00 -5.43
C GLU A 115 -19.57 -8.24 -5.49
N LEU A 116 -18.78 -7.49 -4.71
CA LEU A 116 -17.33 -7.67 -4.65
C LEU A 116 -16.97 -9.07 -4.11
N PRO A 117 -15.81 -9.63 -4.51
CA PRO A 117 -15.27 -10.85 -3.92
C PRO A 117 -15.26 -10.79 -2.39
N SER A 118 -15.90 -11.76 -1.73
CA SER A 118 -16.10 -11.75 -0.28
C SER A 118 -14.80 -11.65 0.52
N ARG A 119 -13.70 -12.20 0.00
CA ARG A 119 -12.35 -12.11 0.58
C ARG A 119 -11.85 -10.68 0.81
N LEU A 120 -12.40 -9.69 0.10
CA LEU A 120 -12.01 -8.28 0.26
C LEU A 120 -12.65 -7.64 1.49
N HIS A 121 -13.76 -8.19 1.99
CA HIS A 121 -14.54 -7.62 3.09
C HIS A 121 -14.86 -6.11 2.91
N TYR A 122 -15.01 -5.65 1.65
CA TYR A 122 -15.01 -4.23 1.28
C TYR A 122 -16.39 -3.70 0.86
N ALA A 123 -17.43 -3.95 1.66
CA ALA A 123 -18.81 -3.53 1.35
C ALA A 123 -19.57 -2.87 2.52
N ALA A 124 -19.27 -3.29 3.76
CA ALA A 124 -20.09 -3.04 4.95
C ALA A 124 -19.88 -1.66 5.60
N SER A 125 -19.77 -0.59 4.80
CA SER A 125 -19.67 0.78 5.32
C SER A 125 -20.33 1.78 4.38
N GLY A 126 -21.00 2.79 4.95
CA GLY A 126 -21.53 3.93 4.21
C GLY A 126 -20.44 4.85 3.64
N ARG A 127 -19.19 4.73 4.14
CA ARG A 127 -18.04 5.45 3.60
C ARG A 127 -17.60 4.90 2.24
N ILE A 128 -17.82 3.61 1.99
CA ILE A 128 -17.46 2.93 0.73
C ILE A 128 -18.46 3.34 -0.35
N PRO A 129 -18.00 3.87 -1.49
CA PRO A 129 -18.87 4.17 -2.64
C PRO A 129 -19.59 2.92 -3.15
N PRO A 130 -20.80 3.06 -3.70
CA PRO A 130 -21.61 1.92 -4.13
C PRO A 130 -21.04 1.18 -5.34
N ILE A 131 -20.16 1.82 -6.13
CA ILE A 131 -19.56 1.25 -7.33
C ILE A 131 -18.04 1.23 -7.18
N ILE A 132 -17.45 0.05 -7.31
CA ILE A 132 -16.01 -0.18 -7.15
C ILE A 132 -15.46 -0.81 -8.43
N GLY A 133 -14.36 -0.27 -8.94
CA GLY A 133 -13.63 -0.76 -10.10
C GLY A 133 -12.32 -1.43 -9.68
N LEU A 134 -12.19 -2.72 -9.96
CA LEU A 134 -10.94 -3.46 -9.85
C LEU A 134 -10.21 -3.40 -11.19
N ILE A 135 -9.02 -2.83 -11.18
CA ILE A 135 -8.18 -2.64 -12.36
C ILE A 135 -7.05 -3.67 -12.33
N GLU A 136 -6.70 -4.24 -13.49
CA GLU A 136 -5.54 -5.14 -13.58
C GLU A 136 -4.22 -4.37 -13.35
N GLU A 137 -3.21 -5.05 -12.82
CA GLU A 137 -1.87 -4.46 -12.61
C GLU A 137 -1.35 -3.81 -13.90
N SER A 138 -0.65 -2.68 -13.75
CA SER A 138 -0.12 -1.83 -14.83
C SER A 138 -1.12 -0.91 -15.53
N PHE A 139 -2.41 -0.98 -15.16
CA PHE A 139 -3.44 -0.09 -15.70
C PHE A 139 -4.00 0.84 -14.62
N LYS A 140 -4.46 2.02 -15.04
CA LYS A 140 -5.22 2.96 -14.21
C LYS A 140 -6.43 3.55 -14.90
N GLY A 141 -7.42 3.89 -14.09
CA GLY A 141 -8.49 4.80 -14.48
C GLY A 141 -8.04 6.25 -14.32
N GLU A 142 -8.02 7.02 -15.40
CA GLU A 142 -7.73 8.45 -15.36
C GLU A 142 -8.91 9.28 -15.86
N GLN A 143 -9.19 10.39 -15.17
CA GLN A 143 -10.05 11.43 -15.73
C GLN A 143 -9.21 12.36 -16.60
N LYS A 144 -9.49 12.41 -17.91
CA LYS A 144 -8.81 13.29 -18.89
C LYS A 144 -9.03 14.80 -18.69
N ARG A 145 -9.52 15.23 -17.52
CA ARG A 145 -9.71 16.66 -17.21
C ARG A 145 -8.38 17.40 -17.03
N THR A 146 -7.29 16.67 -16.79
CA THR A 146 -5.94 17.25 -16.65
C THR A 146 -5.02 16.69 -17.75
N LYS A 147 -4.01 17.47 -18.14
CA LYS A 147 -2.93 17.04 -19.04
C LYS A 147 -1.71 16.50 -18.27
N ARG A 148 -1.86 16.27 -16.96
CA ARG A 148 -0.76 15.85 -16.10
C ARG A 148 -0.50 14.36 -16.35
N GLN A 149 0.69 14.03 -16.82
CA GLN A 149 1.13 12.65 -16.87
C GLN A 149 1.73 12.29 -15.52
N GLU A 150 1.09 11.38 -14.82
CA GLU A 150 1.61 10.80 -13.57
C GLU A 150 2.30 9.49 -13.93
N CYS A 151 3.63 9.54 -14.01
CA CYS A 151 4.49 8.38 -14.17
C CYS A 151 5.23 8.21 -12.84
N GLY A 152 4.79 7.25 -12.04
CA GLY A 152 5.29 7.01 -10.69
C GLY A 152 4.58 5.81 -10.09
N GLY A 153 5.05 5.36 -8.93
CA GLY A 153 4.38 4.29 -8.20
C GLY A 153 3.00 4.72 -7.71
N ALA A 154 2.11 3.76 -7.53
CA ALA A 154 0.95 3.89 -6.67
C ALA A 154 0.57 2.51 -6.12
N HIS A 155 -0.51 2.47 -5.35
CA HIS A 155 -0.92 1.28 -4.64
C HIS A 155 -2.42 1.30 -4.41
N GLY A 156 -2.92 0.18 -3.90
CA GLY A 156 -4.34 -0.04 -3.67
C GLY A 156 -4.99 -0.78 -4.81
N TYR A 157 -4.27 -1.67 -5.50
CA TYR A 157 -4.88 -2.74 -6.29
C TYR A 157 -5.48 -3.82 -5.38
N ASP A 158 -5.98 -4.88 -6.00
CA ASP A 158 -6.39 -6.09 -5.31
C ASP A 158 -5.25 -6.64 -4.43
N ASN A 159 -5.54 -6.88 -3.15
CA ASN A 159 -4.55 -7.34 -2.18
C ASN A 159 -4.06 -8.78 -2.42
N ALA A 160 -4.64 -9.50 -3.38
CA ALA A 160 -4.13 -10.80 -3.82
C ALA A 160 -2.95 -10.70 -4.78
N PHE A 161 -2.63 -9.50 -5.31
CA PHE A 161 -1.45 -9.32 -6.14
C PHE A 161 -0.19 -9.33 -5.30
N PHE A 162 0.84 -10.02 -5.80
CA PHE A 162 2.13 -10.10 -5.10
C PHE A 162 2.78 -8.72 -4.92
N SER A 163 2.58 -7.79 -5.86
CA SER A 163 3.05 -6.41 -5.73
C SER A 163 2.41 -5.64 -4.57
N HIS A 164 1.31 -6.15 -4.01
CA HIS A 164 0.55 -5.58 -2.90
C HIS A 164 0.71 -6.37 -1.61
N ALA A 165 1.46 -7.48 -1.64
CA ALA A 165 1.92 -8.13 -0.43
C ALA A 165 2.78 -7.14 0.38
N TYR A 166 2.67 -7.23 1.70
CA TYR A 166 3.48 -6.43 2.62
C TYR A 166 4.46 -7.33 3.36
N TYR A 167 5.59 -6.75 3.76
CA TYR A 167 6.58 -7.45 4.56
C TYR A 167 6.14 -7.48 6.02
N PHE A 168 6.24 -8.66 6.62
CA PHE A 168 6.10 -8.86 8.05
C PHE A 168 7.37 -9.53 8.56
N TYR A 169 8.06 -8.87 9.48
CA TYR A 169 9.19 -9.44 10.19
C TYR A 169 8.99 -9.23 11.70
N TRP A 170 9.23 -10.25 12.49
CA TRP A 170 9.26 -10.11 13.94
C TRP A 170 10.51 -10.77 14.51
N SER A 171 11.04 -10.19 15.58
CA SER A 171 12.12 -10.76 16.39
C SER A 171 11.70 -10.74 17.85
N TRP A 172 11.75 -11.92 18.47
CA TRP A 172 11.41 -12.15 19.87
C TRP A 172 12.48 -13.04 20.50
N SER A 173 13.00 -12.68 21.69
CA SER A 173 14.10 -13.38 22.36
C SER A 173 13.79 -14.84 22.75
N SER A 174 12.51 -15.19 22.89
CA SER A 174 12.02 -16.54 23.25
C SER A 174 11.48 -17.42 22.11
N ILE A 175 11.62 -17.05 20.82
CA ILE A 175 11.26 -17.91 19.68
C ILE A 175 12.52 -18.30 18.90
N ARG A 176 12.54 -19.52 18.35
CA ARG A 176 13.69 -20.08 17.64
C ARG A 176 14.14 -19.15 16.52
N LYS A 177 15.41 -18.77 16.53
CA LYS A 177 16.05 -18.03 15.44
C LYS A 177 15.88 -18.82 14.13
N GLY A 178 15.39 -18.16 13.08
CA GLY A 178 15.34 -18.71 11.72
C GLY A 178 14.08 -19.49 11.34
N GLU A 179 12.96 -19.30 12.03
CA GLU A 179 11.67 -19.84 11.57
C GLU A 179 11.05 -18.90 10.53
N GLU A 180 10.87 -19.39 9.30
CA GLU A 180 10.12 -18.71 8.25
C GLU A 180 8.65 -19.13 8.32
N GLY A 181 7.74 -18.15 8.37
CA GLY A 181 6.30 -18.36 8.27
C GLY A 181 5.79 -18.04 6.87
N ALA A 182 4.64 -18.60 6.49
CA ALA A 182 3.99 -18.22 5.25
C ALA A 182 3.57 -16.74 5.29
N VAL A 183 3.94 -15.99 4.26
CA VAL A 183 3.39 -14.64 3.99
C VAL A 183 2.04 -14.88 3.29
N PHE A 184 0.94 -14.48 3.95
CA PHE A 184 -0.43 -14.69 3.46
C PHE A 184 -0.96 -13.47 2.69
#